data_AF-A0A946TXC8-F1
#
_entry.id   AF-A0A946TXC8-F1
#
_cell.length_a   1.000
_cell.length_b   1.000
_cell.length_c   1.000
_cell.angle_alpha   90.00
_cell.angle_beta   90.00
_cell.angle_gamma   90.00
#
_symmetry.space_group_name_H-M   'P 1'
#
loop_
_entity.id
_entity.type
_entity.pdbx_description
1 polymer ?
#
loop_
_entity_poly.entity_id
_entity_poly.type
_entity_poly.pdbx_seq_one_letter_code
_entity_poly.pdbx_strand_id
1 'polypeptide(L)'
;MGFLTIGRRFLNRTPDIIDDRLDVTFRGLMGLTVACSRCHDHKYDPIPISDYYSLYGVFDSSKEPSELPLLGAPNDLLAYNSFKTIIDSKQSDIDSYLDKRAKELTQKNYIEKYLLTASEGINLSTDQLKKLASSKSLLHEPTIRWRNHLKAKKESEDPVFAAWFKLRSIKEDSFTQSLKIALNDLEKNESKANRTILSLLKEKAPNSMKEVAQIYASLFSDTKATNQFHKELAHVIIPPSKIFPLLETKGQE
;
A
#
# COMPACT_ATOMS: atom_id res chain seq x y z
N MET A 1 27.21 -16.37 11.14
CA MET A 1 28.04 -15.86 10.05
C MET A 1 27.40 -16.31 8.76
N GLY A 2 26.37 -15.59 8.29
CA GLY A 2 25.69 -15.93 7.06
C GLY A 2 25.32 -14.72 6.25
N PHE A 3 25.97 -14.58 5.09
CA PHE A 3 25.61 -13.55 4.10
C PHE A 3 24.17 -13.71 3.58
N LEU A 4 23.72 -14.96 3.40
CA LEU A 4 22.40 -15.31 2.87
C LEU A 4 21.48 -16.00 3.88
N THR A 5 21.93 -17.07 4.57
CA THR A 5 21.05 -17.91 5.40
C THR A 5 21.63 -18.38 6.74
N ILE A 6 22.93 -18.24 6.99
CA ILE A 6 23.64 -18.80 8.17
C ILE A 6 23.82 -17.75 9.30
N GLY A 7 22.91 -16.78 9.38
CA GLY A 7 23.04 -15.55 10.18
C GLY A 7 21.85 -15.25 11.08
N ARG A 8 21.84 -14.06 11.71
CA ARG A 8 20.73 -13.55 12.54
C ARG A 8 19.44 -13.21 11.76
N ARG A 9 19.33 -13.69 10.51
CA ARG A 9 18.18 -13.46 9.63
C ARG A 9 16.85 -13.95 10.23
N PHE A 10 16.89 -14.98 11.07
CA PHE A 10 15.69 -15.49 11.78
C PHE A 10 15.06 -14.46 12.74
N LEU A 11 15.81 -13.44 13.20
CA LEU A 11 15.29 -12.35 14.03
C LEU A 11 14.57 -11.28 13.19
N ASN A 12 14.65 -11.36 11.85
CA ASN A 12 14.04 -10.44 10.89
C ASN A 12 14.28 -8.95 11.22
N ARG A 13 15.50 -8.62 11.66
CA ARG A 13 15.90 -7.26 12.01
C ARG A 13 16.97 -6.75 11.05
N THR A 14 16.58 -5.86 10.14
CA THR A 14 17.45 -5.38 9.04
C THR A 14 18.82 -4.91 9.50
N PRO A 15 18.97 -4.10 10.57
CA PRO A 15 20.29 -3.64 11.00
C PRO A 15 21.22 -4.77 11.43
N ASP A 16 20.69 -5.80 12.08
CA ASP A 16 21.49 -6.94 12.55
C ASP A 16 21.79 -7.93 11.41
N ILE A 17 20.95 -7.95 10.37
CA ILE A 17 21.21 -8.70 9.13
C ILE A 17 22.35 -8.04 8.34
N ILE A 18 22.32 -6.70 8.21
CA ILE A 18 23.38 -5.96 7.49
C ILE A 18 24.70 -6.07 8.25
N ASP A 19 24.69 -5.94 9.56
CA ASP A 19 25.86 -6.14 10.42
C ASP A 19 26.48 -7.55 10.24
N ASP A 20 25.66 -8.61 10.20
CA ASP A 20 26.16 -9.98 9.92
C ASP A 20 26.71 -10.12 8.50
N ARG A 21 26.11 -9.45 7.50
CA ARG A 21 26.63 -9.42 6.13
C ARG A 21 27.99 -8.73 6.05
N LEU A 22 28.13 -7.57 6.68
CA LEU A 22 29.39 -6.85 6.78
C LEU A 22 30.46 -7.72 7.45
N ASP A 23 30.16 -8.32 8.61
CA ASP A 23 31.12 -9.15 9.33
C ASP A 23 31.59 -10.35 8.48
N VAL A 24 30.67 -11.03 7.77
CA VAL A 24 31.01 -12.14 6.86
C VAL A 24 31.84 -11.68 5.67
N THR A 25 31.47 -10.57 5.03
CA THR A 25 32.21 -10.05 3.86
C THR A 25 33.65 -9.68 4.25
N PHE A 26 33.85 -8.96 5.35
CA PHE A 26 35.19 -8.53 5.75
C PHE A 26 36.04 -9.67 6.27
N ARG A 27 35.48 -10.55 7.12
CA ARG A 27 36.23 -11.70 7.62
C ARG A 27 36.52 -12.71 6.52
N GLY A 28 35.57 -12.93 5.62
CA GLY A 28 35.66 -13.94 4.57
C GLY A 28 36.49 -13.51 3.36
N LEU A 29 36.40 -12.24 2.93
CA LEU A 29 37.11 -11.76 1.73
C LEU A 29 38.37 -10.97 2.06
N MET A 30 38.38 -10.21 3.16
CA MET A 30 39.48 -9.28 3.49
C MET A 30 40.34 -9.76 4.67
N GLY A 31 39.90 -10.78 5.40
CA GLY A 31 40.59 -11.25 6.62
C GLY A 31 40.55 -10.25 7.78
N LEU A 32 39.65 -9.27 7.74
CA LEU A 32 39.53 -8.19 8.72
C LEU A 32 38.25 -8.33 9.55
N THR A 33 38.26 -7.80 10.77
CA THR A 33 37.06 -7.68 11.59
C THR A 33 36.61 -6.23 11.62
N VAL A 34 35.31 -5.97 11.41
CA VAL A 34 34.76 -4.59 11.44
C VAL A 34 33.63 -4.40 12.45
N ALA A 35 33.29 -5.43 13.22
CA ALA A 35 32.18 -5.40 14.17
C ALA A 35 32.33 -4.29 15.24
N CYS A 36 33.56 -4.00 15.68
CA CYS A 36 33.83 -2.91 16.64
C CYS A 36 33.54 -1.52 16.04
N SER A 37 33.76 -1.36 14.73
CA SER A 37 33.55 -0.10 14.00
C SER A 37 32.09 0.37 13.99
N ARG A 38 31.16 -0.48 14.41
CA ARG A 38 29.74 -0.13 14.57
C ARG A 38 29.51 0.99 15.59
N CYS A 39 30.32 1.06 16.64
CA CYS A 39 30.07 1.96 17.77
C CYS A 39 31.19 2.96 18.02
N HIS A 40 32.40 2.68 17.57
CA HIS A 40 33.57 3.54 17.71
C HIS A 40 34.56 3.21 16.59
N ASP A 41 35.54 4.07 16.31
CA ASP A 41 36.58 3.76 15.31
C ASP A 41 37.32 2.46 15.65
N HIS A 42 37.68 1.67 14.63
CA HIS A 42 38.33 0.38 14.87
C HIS A 42 39.61 0.54 15.69
N LYS A 43 39.84 -0.37 16.63
CA LYS A 43 40.92 -0.23 17.63
C LYS A 43 42.32 -0.26 17.03
N TYR A 44 42.54 -1.12 16.03
CA TYR A 44 43.88 -1.40 15.50
C TYR A 44 44.03 -1.04 14.02
N ASP A 45 42.93 -1.04 13.28
CA ASP A 45 42.94 -0.81 11.83
C ASP A 45 42.37 0.57 11.54
N PRO A 46 42.79 1.26 10.47
CA PRO A 46 42.30 2.59 10.13
C PRO A 46 40.90 2.53 9.48
N ILE A 47 39.93 2.00 10.22
CA ILE A 47 38.53 1.86 9.80
C ILE A 47 37.67 2.73 10.72
N PRO A 48 37.39 3.99 10.34
CA PRO A 48 36.55 4.86 11.12
C PRO A 48 35.09 4.40 11.10
N ILE A 49 34.32 4.81 12.11
CA ILE A 49 32.88 4.56 12.20
C ILE A 49 32.13 5.09 10.97
N SER A 50 32.62 6.18 10.36
CA SER A 50 32.07 6.75 9.12
C SER A 50 32.11 5.77 7.97
N ASP A 51 33.19 5.01 7.83
CA ASP A 51 33.39 4.08 6.72
C ASP A 51 32.53 2.83 6.91
N TYR A 52 32.43 2.37 8.17
CA TYR A 52 31.48 1.31 8.54
C TYR A 52 30.05 1.67 8.14
N TYR A 53 29.58 2.87 8.51
CA TYR A 53 28.22 3.29 8.18
C TYR A 53 28.02 3.67 6.71
N SER A 54 29.07 4.12 6.01
CA SER A 54 29.03 4.33 4.56
C SER A 54 28.75 3.01 3.84
N LEU A 55 29.43 1.94 4.25
CA LEU A 55 29.22 0.62 3.66
C LEU A 55 27.91 -0.04 4.14
N TYR A 56 27.51 0.18 5.38
CA TYR A 56 26.17 -0.19 5.85
C TYR A 56 25.10 0.37 4.90
N GLY A 57 25.22 1.63 4.48
CA GLY A 57 24.30 2.27 3.53
C GLY A 57 24.25 1.57 2.17
N VAL A 58 25.37 1.05 1.67
CA VAL A 58 25.42 0.25 0.43
C VAL A 58 24.62 -1.05 0.56
N PHE A 59 24.78 -1.76 1.68
CA PHE A 59 24.04 -2.99 1.95
C PHE A 59 22.55 -2.74 2.20
N ASP A 60 22.19 -1.65 2.86
CA ASP A 60 20.79 -1.25 3.09
C ASP A 60 20.10 -0.83 1.78
N SER A 61 20.86 -0.27 0.84
CA SER A 61 20.39 0.07 -0.50
C SER A 61 20.27 -1.14 -1.43
N SER A 62 20.86 -2.28 -1.06
CA SER A 62 20.85 -3.51 -1.85
C SER A 62 19.57 -4.30 -1.58
N LYS A 63 18.78 -4.52 -2.64
CA LYS A 63 17.51 -5.26 -2.56
C LYS A 63 17.71 -6.70 -3.01
N GLU A 64 17.41 -7.64 -2.12
CA GLU A 64 17.28 -9.05 -2.48
C GLU A 64 15.99 -9.23 -3.29
N PRO A 65 16.05 -9.84 -4.49
CA PRO A 65 14.85 -10.04 -5.28
C PRO A 65 13.93 -11.05 -4.58
N SER A 66 12.62 -10.85 -4.70
CA SER A 66 11.62 -11.78 -4.17
C SER A 66 11.71 -13.15 -4.84
N GLU A 67 12.11 -13.18 -6.10
CA GLU A 67 12.48 -14.39 -6.81
C GLU A 67 13.96 -14.42 -7.11
N LEU A 68 14.55 -15.54 -6.76
CA LEU A 68 15.93 -15.80 -7.10
C LEU A 68 16.02 -16.12 -8.60
N PRO A 69 17.01 -15.55 -9.31
CA PRO A 69 17.20 -15.85 -10.71
C PRO A 69 17.57 -17.33 -10.90
N LEU A 70 17.23 -17.87 -12.07
CA LEU A 70 17.68 -19.19 -12.46
C LEU A 70 19.20 -19.17 -12.64
N LEU A 71 19.92 -19.99 -11.87
CA LEU A 71 21.38 -20.09 -11.97
C LEU A 71 21.76 -21.18 -13.00
N GLY A 72 21.99 -20.75 -14.24
CA GLY A 72 22.33 -21.66 -15.35
C GLY A 72 21.14 -22.43 -15.92
N ALA A 73 21.40 -23.36 -16.83
CA ALA A 73 20.36 -24.22 -17.39
C ALA A 73 19.95 -25.32 -16.38
N PRO A 74 18.67 -25.71 -16.29
CA PRO A 74 18.27 -26.81 -15.42
C PRO A 74 18.95 -28.11 -15.87
N ASN A 75 19.47 -28.88 -14.92
CA ASN A 75 20.06 -30.18 -15.23
C ASN A 75 18.99 -31.21 -15.70
N ASP A 76 17.75 -31.04 -15.23
CA ASP A 76 16.59 -31.84 -15.64
C ASP A 76 15.49 -30.90 -16.17
N LEU A 77 15.37 -30.85 -17.50
CA LEU A 77 14.38 -30.02 -18.19
C LEU A 77 12.93 -30.52 -17.96
N LEU A 78 12.72 -31.81 -17.74
CA LEU A 78 11.38 -32.37 -17.51
C LEU A 78 10.88 -32.04 -16.11
N ALA A 79 11.74 -32.20 -15.10
CA ALA A 79 11.45 -31.76 -13.74
C ALA A 79 11.23 -30.24 -13.67
N TYR A 80 12.04 -29.45 -14.37
CA TYR A 80 11.87 -28.00 -14.41
C TYR A 80 10.54 -27.59 -15.05
N ASN A 81 10.20 -28.15 -16.22
CA ASN A 81 8.97 -27.79 -16.92
C ASN A 81 7.71 -28.25 -16.17
N SER A 82 7.75 -29.41 -15.50
CA SER A 82 6.64 -29.85 -14.65
C SER A 82 6.45 -28.93 -13.45
N PHE A 83 7.54 -28.53 -12.78
CA PHE A 83 7.49 -27.55 -11.69
C PHE A 83 6.99 -26.18 -12.15
N LYS A 84 7.46 -25.69 -13.29
CA LYS A 84 6.99 -24.41 -13.87
C LYS A 84 5.49 -24.44 -14.17
N THR A 85 4.97 -25.54 -14.70
CA THR A 85 3.53 -25.71 -14.96
C THR A 85 2.73 -25.61 -13.67
N ILE A 86 3.23 -26.17 -12.56
CA ILE A 86 2.60 -26.06 -11.24
C ILE A 86 2.60 -24.61 -10.75
N ILE A 87 3.73 -23.89 -10.87
CA ILE A 87 3.81 -22.47 -10.52
C ILE A 87 2.80 -21.67 -11.34
N ASP A 88 2.78 -21.83 -12.65
CA ASP A 88 1.90 -21.08 -13.56
C ASP A 88 0.42 -21.35 -13.22
N SER A 89 0.07 -22.61 -12.93
CA SER A 89 -1.28 -22.96 -12.46
C SER A 89 -1.62 -22.29 -11.13
N LYS A 90 -0.69 -22.27 -10.16
CA LYS A 90 -0.93 -21.63 -8.87
C LYS A 90 -1.01 -20.11 -8.98
N GLN A 91 -0.23 -19.51 -9.87
CA GLN A 91 -0.31 -18.09 -10.16
C GLN A 91 -1.67 -17.75 -10.76
N SER A 92 -2.15 -18.54 -11.72
CA SER A 92 -3.50 -18.37 -12.27
C SER A 92 -4.61 -18.54 -11.22
N ASP A 93 -4.47 -19.48 -10.27
CA ASP A 93 -5.41 -19.64 -9.15
C ASP A 93 -5.46 -18.37 -8.28
N ILE A 94 -4.28 -17.79 -7.98
CA ILE A 94 -4.14 -16.55 -7.21
C ILE A 94 -4.78 -15.38 -7.96
N ASP A 95 -4.47 -15.21 -9.24
CA ASP A 95 -4.97 -14.10 -10.05
C ASP A 95 -6.50 -14.15 -10.16
N SER A 96 -7.06 -15.34 -10.40
CA SER A 96 -8.51 -15.57 -10.42
C SER A 96 -9.17 -15.24 -9.08
N TYR A 97 -8.54 -15.63 -7.97
CA TYR A 97 -9.01 -15.27 -6.63
C TYR A 97 -8.98 -13.76 -6.38
N LEU A 98 -7.88 -13.09 -6.75
CA LEU A 98 -7.73 -11.64 -6.61
C LEU A 98 -8.76 -10.89 -7.45
N ASP A 99 -8.98 -11.28 -8.70
CA ASP A 99 -9.98 -10.70 -9.58
C ASP A 99 -11.40 -10.86 -9.03
N LYS A 100 -11.72 -12.06 -8.52
CA LYS A 100 -13.02 -12.31 -7.87
C LYS A 100 -13.20 -11.40 -6.66
N ARG A 101 -12.17 -11.28 -5.81
CA ARG A 101 -12.21 -10.43 -4.62
C ARG A 101 -12.31 -8.95 -4.98
N ALA A 102 -11.57 -8.51 -6.00
CA ALA A 102 -11.62 -7.15 -6.52
C ALA A 102 -13.03 -6.79 -6.96
N LYS A 103 -13.66 -7.63 -7.79
CA LYS A 103 -15.04 -7.46 -8.25
C LYS A 103 -16.01 -7.33 -7.08
N GLU A 104 -15.90 -8.18 -6.07
CA GLU A 104 -16.75 -8.10 -4.88
C GLU A 104 -16.55 -6.78 -4.11
N LEU A 105 -15.30 -6.39 -3.86
CA LEU A 105 -14.97 -5.18 -3.10
C LEU A 105 -15.26 -3.88 -3.86
N THR A 106 -15.32 -3.91 -5.20
CA THR A 106 -15.74 -2.77 -6.05
C THR A 106 -17.25 -2.57 -6.12
N GLN A 107 -18.05 -3.48 -5.56
CA GLN A 107 -19.51 -3.28 -5.54
C GLN A 107 -19.88 -2.07 -4.67
N LYS A 108 -20.92 -1.34 -5.09
CA LYS A 108 -21.36 -0.07 -4.46
C LYS A 108 -21.53 -0.18 -2.94
N ASN A 109 -22.17 -1.25 -2.48
CA ASN A 109 -22.42 -1.52 -1.07
C ASN A 109 -21.13 -1.67 -0.24
N TYR A 110 -20.08 -2.27 -0.79
CA TYR A 110 -18.80 -2.42 -0.09
C TYR A 110 -18.04 -1.10 -0.07
N ILE A 111 -17.94 -0.40 -1.21
CA ILE A 111 -17.26 0.90 -1.28
C ILE A 111 -17.89 1.90 -0.29
N GLU A 112 -19.23 1.99 -0.24
CA GLU A 112 -19.95 2.82 0.72
C GLU A 112 -19.51 2.51 2.17
N LYS A 113 -19.58 1.23 2.56
CA LYS A 113 -19.24 0.79 3.92
C LYS A 113 -17.78 1.03 4.27
N TYR A 114 -16.86 0.73 3.36
CA TYR A 114 -15.43 0.94 3.59
C TYR A 114 -15.09 2.42 3.71
N LEU A 115 -15.61 3.25 2.81
CA LEU A 115 -15.35 4.68 2.79
C LEU A 115 -15.86 5.35 4.08
N LEU A 116 -17.08 5.01 4.51
CA LEU A 116 -17.64 5.50 5.78
C LEU A 116 -16.82 5.02 6.99
N THR A 117 -16.51 3.74 7.06
CA THR A 117 -15.79 3.14 8.20
C THR A 117 -14.36 3.66 8.30
N ALA A 118 -13.66 3.79 7.16
CA ALA A 118 -12.33 4.38 7.10
C ALA A 118 -12.35 5.86 7.48
N SER A 119 -13.38 6.61 7.09
CA SER A 119 -13.52 8.03 7.46
C SER A 119 -13.80 8.22 8.96
N GLU A 120 -14.61 7.34 9.55
CA GLU A 120 -14.90 7.34 10.99
C GLU A 120 -13.65 6.99 11.80
N GLY A 121 -12.91 5.99 11.34
CA GLY A 121 -11.68 5.54 11.98
C GLY A 121 -10.43 6.28 11.54
N ILE A 122 -10.52 7.45 10.90
CA ILE A 122 -9.36 8.10 10.29
C ILE A 122 -8.26 8.43 11.31
N ASN A 123 -8.65 8.80 12.53
CA ASN A 123 -7.72 9.14 13.62
C ASN A 123 -7.53 8.01 14.65
N LEU A 124 -8.16 6.85 14.45
CA LEU A 124 -8.03 5.71 15.36
C LEU A 124 -6.68 5.00 15.18
N SER A 125 -6.22 4.34 16.25
CA SER A 125 -5.11 3.39 16.13
C SER A 125 -5.50 2.23 15.21
N THR A 126 -4.50 1.55 14.64
CA THR A 126 -4.74 0.43 13.72
C THR A 126 -5.56 -0.70 14.37
N ASP A 127 -5.35 -0.98 15.66
CA ASP A 127 -6.10 -2.02 16.36
C ASP A 127 -7.56 -1.61 16.65
N GLN A 128 -7.80 -0.34 16.97
CA GLN A 128 -9.16 0.18 17.10
C GLN A 128 -9.90 0.15 15.75
N LEU A 129 -9.21 0.48 14.65
CA LEU A 129 -9.80 0.41 13.31
C LEU A 129 -10.15 -1.04 12.92
N LYS A 130 -9.31 -2.02 13.26
CA LYS A 130 -9.61 -3.44 13.04
C LYS A 130 -10.86 -3.88 13.81
N LYS A 131 -11.00 -3.46 15.07
CA LYS A 131 -12.20 -3.73 15.88
C LYS A 131 -13.46 -3.11 15.25
N LEU A 132 -13.37 -1.86 14.77
CA LEU A 132 -14.47 -1.17 14.08
C LEU A 132 -14.83 -1.85 12.75
N ALA A 133 -13.84 -2.34 12.00
CA ALA A 133 -14.08 -3.09 10.77
C ALA A 133 -14.82 -4.40 11.07
N SER A 134 -14.37 -5.16 12.09
CA SER A 134 -15.03 -6.40 12.52
C SER A 134 -16.48 -6.18 12.93
N SER A 135 -16.79 -5.11 13.69
CA SER A 135 -18.17 -4.85 14.13
C SER A 135 -19.13 -4.54 12.97
N LYS A 136 -18.59 -4.13 11.81
CA LYS A 136 -19.34 -3.87 10.58
C LYS A 136 -19.20 -4.98 9.54
N SER A 137 -18.64 -6.13 9.91
CA SER A 137 -18.38 -7.27 9.04
C SER A 137 -17.54 -6.91 7.80
N LEU A 138 -16.55 -6.03 7.98
CA LEU A 138 -15.62 -5.59 6.95
C LEU A 138 -14.25 -6.23 7.13
N LEU A 139 -13.53 -6.43 6.01
CA LEU A 139 -12.16 -6.90 6.06
C LEU A 139 -11.21 -5.84 6.63
N HIS A 140 -10.24 -6.28 7.43
CA HIS A 140 -9.27 -5.39 8.07
C HIS A 140 -8.37 -4.68 7.05
N GLU A 141 -7.75 -5.44 6.14
CA GLU A 141 -6.76 -4.89 5.21
C GLU A 141 -7.34 -3.83 4.26
N PRO A 142 -8.46 -4.07 3.55
CA PRO A 142 -9.10 -3.02 2.75
C PRO A 142 -9.51 -1.80 3.57
N THR A 143 -10.00 -1.99 4.81
CA THR A 143 -10.35 -0.85 5.68
C THR A 143 -9.13 -0.01 6.04
N ILE A 144 -7.99 -0.65 6.35
CA ILE A 144 -6.73 0.03 6.64
C ILE A 144 -6.25 0.81 5.41
N ARG A 145 -6.34 0.21 4.22
CA ARG A 145 -5.94 0.88 2.97
C ARG A 145 -6.83 2.05 2.63
N TRP A 146 -8.14 1.93 2.76
CA TRP A 146 -9.07 3.04 2.59
C TRP A 146 -8.72 4.18 3.57
N ARG A 147 -8.43 3.86 4.83
CA ARG A 147 -8.03 4.87 5.83
C ARG A 147 -6.71 5.56 5.45
N ASN A 148 -5.70 4.81 5.04
CA ASN A 148 -4.42 5.38 4.63
C ASN A 148 -4.54 6.21 3.35
N HIS A 149 -5.35 5.74 2.39
CA HIS A 149 -5.67 6.49 1.17
C HIS A 149 -6.34 7.82 1.51
N LEU A 150 -7.37 7.82 2.36
CA LEU A 150 -8.03 9.05 2.80
C LEU A 150 -7.09 10.00 3.54
N LYS A 151 -6.16 9.50 4.37
CA LYS A 151 -5.15 10.35 5.01
C LYS A 151 -4.26 11.04 3.98
N ALA A 152 -3.69 10.28 3.05
CA ALA A 152 -2.86 10.82 1.99
C ALA A 152 -3.60 11.86 1.15
N LYS A 153 -4.87 11.59 0.80
CA LYS A 153 -5.73 12.51 0.04
C LYS A 153 -6.12 13.77 0.82
N LYS A 154 -6.21 13.69 2.14
CA LYS A 154 -6.43 14.85 3.01
C LYS A 154 -5.18 15.74 3.08
N GLU A 155 -4.00 15.12 3.18
CA GLU A 155 -2.70 15.81 3.21
C GLU A 155 -2.39 16.50 1.88
N SER A 156 -2.76 15.88 0.75
CA SER A 156 -2.54 16.42 -0.59
C SER A 156 -3.61 17.39 -1.07
N GLU A 157 -4.60 17.76 -0.24
CA GLU A 157 -5.79 18.55 -0.62
C GLU A 157 -6.46 18.05 -1.92
N ASP A 158 -6.67 16.74 -2.03
CA ASP A 158 -7.13 16.13 -3.27
C ASP A 158 -8.53 16.66 -3.71
N PRO A 159 -8.68 17.14 -4.96
CA PRO A 159 -9.94 17.73 -5.44
C PRO A 159 -11.14 16.77 -5.42
N VAL A 160 -10.90 15.46 -5.51
CA VAL A 160 -11.95 14.42 -5.49
C VAL A 160 -12.53 14.29 -4.09
N PHE A 161 -11.69 14.30 -3.06
CA PHE A 161 -12.10 14.13 -1.66
C PHE A 161 -12.28 15.44 -0.88
N ALA A 162 -11.97 16.60 -1.47
CA ALA A 162 -12.20 17.90 -0.85
C ALA A 162 -13.66 18.08 -0.38
N ALA A 163 -14.63 17.73 -1.24
CA ALA A 163 -16.04 17.74 -0.88
C ALA A 163 -16.36 16.74 0.24
N TRP A 164 -15.79 15.54 0.17
CA TRP A 164 -15.96 14.50 1.19
C TRP A 164 -15.58 14.99 2.59
N PHE A 165 -14.36 15.54 2.76
CA PHE A 165 -13.87 15.98 4.07
C PHE A 165 -14.66 17.16 4.63
N LYS A 166 -15.08 18.08 3.76
CA LYS A 166 -15.89 19.23 4.16
C LYS A 166 -17.26 18.79 4.65
N LEU A 167 -17.92 17.88 3.93
CA LEU A 167 -19.24 17.36 4.31
C LEU A 167 -19.17 16.48 5.56
N ARG A 168 -18.08 15.73 5.77
CA ARG A 168 -17.90 14.91 6.98
C ARG A 168 -17.74 15.74 8.26
N SER A 169 -17.36 17.01 8.13
CA SER A 169 -17.21 17.93 9.26
C SER A 169 -18.53 18.56 9.70
N ILE A 170 -19.62 18.33 8.95
CA ILE A 170 -20.96 18.87 9.23
C ILE A 170 -21.67 17.98 10.25
N LYS A 171 -22.36 18.60 11.21
CA LYS A 171 -23.24 17.90 12.16
C LYS A 171 -24.54 17.47 11.49
N GLU A 172 -25.01 16.25 11.79
CA GLU A 172 -26.18 15.64 11.15
C GLU A 172 -27.46 16.49 11.24
N ASP A 173 -27.72 17.13 12.39
CA ASP A 173 -28.92 17.94 12.63
C ASP A 173 -29.09 19.16 11.70
N SER A 174 -28.00 19.59 11.05
CA SER A 174 -27.96 20.77 10.18
C SER A 174 -27.47 20.46 8.76
N PHE A 175 -27.49 19.18 8.39
CA PHE A 175 -26.78 18.69 7.21
C PHE A 175 -27.28 19.34 5.91
N THR A 176 -28.59 19.39 5.68
CA THR A 176 -29.16 19.94 4.43
C THR A 176 -28.90 21.43 4.24
N GLN A 177 -28.94 22.23 5.32
CA GLN A 177 -28.68 23.67 5.25
C GLN A 177 -27.19 23.93 5.03
N SER A 178 -26.34 23.20 5.75
CA SER A 178 -24.88 23.31 5.66
C SER A 178 -24.32 22.75 4.34
N LEU A 179 -25.00 21.77 3.72
CA LEU A 179 -24.64 21.22 2.41
C LEU A 179 -24.59 22.31 1.33
N LYS A 180 -25.64 23.14 1.24
CA LYS A 180 -25.71 24.22 0.23
C LYS A 180 -24.57 25.21 0.40
N ILE A 181 -24.27 25.58 1.65
CA ILE A 181 -23.17 26.49 1.99
C ILE A 181 -21.82 25.86 1.62
N ALA A 182 -21.60 24.60 1.99
CA ALA A 182 -20.37 23.88 1.73
C ALA A 182 -20.09 23.72 0.23
N LEU A 183 -21.10 23.38 -0.57
CA LEU A 183 -20.99 23.24 -2.03
C LEU A 183 -20.71 24.58 -2.71
N ASN A 184 -21.40 25.67 -2.32
CA ASN A 184 -21.15 26.99 -2.88
C ASN A 184 -19.74 27.50 -2.57
N ASP A 185 -19.22 27.23 -1.38
CA ASP A 185 -17.85 27.62 -1.02
C ASP A 185 -16.79 26.76 -1.74
N LEU A 186 -17.08 25.50 -2.06
CA LEU A 186 -16.20 24.67 -2.88
C LEU A 186 -16.18 25.12 -4.35
N GLU A 187 -17.29 25.63 -4.89
CA GLU A 187 -17.34 26.16 -6.26
C GLU A 187 -16.58 27.47 -6.44
N LYS A 188 -16.54 28.32 -5.41
CA LYS A 188 -15.76 29.57 -5.47
C LYS A 188 -14.26 29.30 -5.58
N ASN A 189 -13.79 28.13 -5.15
CA ASN A 189 -12.40 27.69 -5.25
C ASN A 189 -12.29 26.54 -6.27
N GLU A 190 -12.48 26.85 -7.55
CA GLU A 190 -12.49 25.86 -8.65
C GLU A 190 -11.24 24.97 -8.71
N SER A 191 -10.09 25.44 -8.23
CA SER A 191 -8.85 24.65 -8.20
C SER A 191 -8.81 23.56 -7.12
N LYS A 192 -9.69 23.64 -6.10
CA LYS A 192 -9.67 22.76 -4.92
C LYS A 192 -10.72 21.66 -4.93
N ALA A 193 -11.63 21.62 -5.91
CA ALA A 193 -12.73 20.66 -5.90
C ALA A 193 -13.09 20.15 -7.30
N ASN A 194 -13.37 18.85 -7.40
CA ASN A 194 -13.74 18.22 -8.65
C ASN A 194 -15.16 18.64 -9.10
N ARG A 195 -15.27 19.27 -10.27
CA ARG A 195 -16.53 19.79 -10.83
C ARG A 195 -17.60 18.70 -11.03
N THR A 196 -17.23 17.50 -11.46
CA THR A 196 -18.16 16.39 -11.70
C THR A 196 -18.80 15.90 -10.40
N ILE A 197 -18.04 15.88 -9.30
CA ILE A 197 -18.58 15.49 -8.00
C ILE A 197 -19.51 16.58 -7.46
N LEU A 198 -19.14 17.85 -7.63
CA LEU A 198 -19.98 18.98 -7.20
C LEU A 198 -21.33 19.00 -7.94
N SER A 199 -21.34 18.79 -9.26
CA SER A 199 -22.59 18.73 -10.03
C SER A 199 -23.48 17.57 -9.58
N LEU A 200 -22.91 16.38 -9.37
CA LEU A 200 -23.63 15.21 -8.90
C LEU A 200 -24.21 15.39 -7.48
N LEU A 201 -23.45 16.02 -6.58
CA LEU A 201 -23.92 16.30 -5.21
C LEU A 201 -25.05 17.33 -5.21
N LYS A 202 -25.03 18.31 -6.12
CA LYS A 202 -26.11 19.28 -6.29
C LYS A 202 -27.37 18.66 -6.87
N GLU A 203 -27.22 17.82 -7.89
CA GLU A 203 -28.34 17.13 -8.55
C GLU A 203 -29.08 16.21 -7.58
N LYS A 204 -28.32 15.39 -6.83
CA LYS A 204 -28.91 14.40 -5.92
C LYS A 204 -29.29 14.95 -4.54
N ALA A 205 -28.74 16.11 -4.16
CA ALA A 205 -29.04 16.82 -2.91
C ALA A 205 -29.12 15.91 -1.66
N PRO A 206 -28.01 15.22 -1.29
CA PRO A 206 -28.03 14.22 -0.23
C PRO A 206 -28.41 14.81 1.14
N ASN A 207 -29.19 14.08 1.92
CA ASN A 207 -29.63 14.49 3.26
C ASN A 207 -28.70 14.02 4.39
N SER A 208 -27.77 13.11 4.11
CA SER A 208 -26.90 12.50 5.11
C SER A 208 -25.55 12.12 4.52
N MET A 209 -24.56 11.93 5.40
CA MET A 209 -23.23 11.46 4.98
C MET A 209 -23.27 10.06 4.36
N LYS A 210 -24.27 9.25 4.71
CA LYS A 210 -24.49 7.94 4.09
C LYS A 210 -24.88 8.07 2.61
N GLU A 211 -25.78 9.00 2.29
CA GLU A 211 -26.15 9.27 0.89
C GLU A 211 -24.98 9.85 0.09
N VAL A 212 -24.15 10.70 0.69
CA VAL A 212 -22.89 11.15 0.08
C VAL A 212 -21.99 9.93 -0.25
N ALA A 213 -21.84 8.99 0.68
CA ALA A 213 -21.08 7.76 0.44
C ALA A 213 -21.65 6.90 -0.69
N GLN A 214 -22.97 6.85 -0.84
CA GLN A 214 -23.63 6.12 -1.94
C GLN A 214 -23.37 6.78 -3.30
N ILE A 215 -23.29 8.11 -3.35
CA ILE A 215 -22.93 8.86 -4.56
C ILE A 215 -21.48 8.55 -4.96
N TYR A 216 -20.54 8.64 -4.02
CA TYR A 216 -19.14 8.27 -4.25
C TYR A 216 -19.00 6.80 -4.66
N ALA A 217 -19.69 5.89 -3.97
CA ALA A 217 -19.68 4.47 -4.30
C ALA A 217 -20.22 4.19 -5.71
N SER A 218 -21.27 4.91 -6.13
CA SER A 218 -21.81 4.78 -7.49
C SER A 218 -20.79 5.22 -8.53
N LEU A 219 -20.10 6.34 -8.29
CA LEU A 219 -19.08 6.88 -9.19
C LEU A 219 -17.85 5.96 -9.29
N PHE A 220 -17.45 5.35 -8.19
CA PHE A 220 -16.28 4.45 -8.16
C PHE A 220 -16.57 3.05 -8.70
N SER A 221 -17.83 2.59 -8.64
CA SER A 221 -18.24 1.26 -9.13
C SER A 221 -18.54 1.19 -10.63
N ASP A 222 -18.71 2.33 -11.32
CA ASP A 222 -19.08 2.34 -12.73
C ASP A 222 -17.90 1.94 -13.61
N THR A 223 -18.00 0.75 -14.21
CA THR A 223 -16.98 0.15 -15.08
C THR A 223 -17.03 0.65 -16.52
N LYS A 224 -18.14 1.28 -16.95
CA LYS A 224 -18.28 1.84 -18.31
C LYS A 224 -17.67 3.22 -18.43
N ALA A 225 -17.62 3.95 -17.32
CA ALA A 225 -16.79 5.12 -17.25
C ALA A 225 -15.33 4.66 -17.20
N THR A 226 -14.62 4.83 -18.31
CA THR A 226 -13.16 4.82 -18.39
C THR A 226 -12.59 6.02 -17.60
N ASN A 227 -13.04 6.18 -16.36
CA ASN A 227 -12.89 7.37 -15.54
C ASN A 227 -11.65 7.21 -14.66
N GLN A 228 -10.84 8.26 -14.69
CA GLN A 228 -9.69 8.55 -13.82
C GLN A 228 -9.76 7.93 -12.40
N PHE A 229 -10.96 7.93 -11.79
CA PHE A 229 -11.20 7.46 -10.43
C PHE A 229 -11.07 5.95 -10.19
N HIS A 230 -11.32 5.09 -11.19
CA HIS A 230 -11.27 3.63 -10.98
C HIS A 230 -9.83 3.12 -10.86
N LYS A 231 -8.90 3.70 -11.65
CA LYS A 231 -7.46 3.40 -11.53
C LYS A 231 -6.89 3.86 -10.18
N GLU A 232 -7.36 4.99 -9.67
CA GLU A 232 -6.94 5.53 -8.37
C GLU A 232 -7.35 4.67 -7.17
N LEU A 233 -8.27 3.71 -7.33
CA LEU A 233 -8.73 2.85 -6.23
C LEU A 233 -8.18 1.43 -6.31
N ALA A 234 -7.46 1.08 -7.37
CA ALA A 234 -6.94 -0.27 -7.58
C ALA A 234 -6.07 -0.74 -6.39
N HIS A 235 -5.19 0.12 -5.87
CA HIS A 235 -4.33 -0.18 -4.71
C HIS A 235 -5.06 -0.21 -3.37
N VAL A 236 -6.27 0.36 -3.32
CA VAL A 236 -7.12 0.39 -2.12
C VAL A 236 -7.93 -0.90 -2.02
N ILE A 237 -8.41 -1.38 -3.16
CA ILE A 237 -9.32 -2.52 -3.28
C ILE A 237 -8.55 -3.84 -3.40
N ILE A 238 -7.54 -3.89 -4.25
CA ILE A 238 -6.72 -5.07 -4.48
C ILE A 238 -5.43 -4.89 -3.67
N PRO A 239 -4.92 -5.93 -2.97
CA PRO A 239 -3.54 -5.91 -2.53
C PRO A 239 -2.63 -5.54 -3.70
N PRO A 240 -1.73 -4.54 -3.57
CA PRO A 240 -0.55 -4.60 -4.42
C PRO A 240 0.00 -6.01 -4.23
N SER A 241 0.22 -6.74 -5.32
CA SER A 241 0.68 -8.13 -5.33
C SER A 241 2.01 -8.22 -4.58
N LYS A 242 1.92 -8.31 -3.25
CA LYS A 242 3.04 -8.47 -2.33
C LYS A 242 3.13 -9.91 -1.85
N ILE A 243 2.25 -10.78 -2.31
CA ILE A 243 2.35 -12.22 -2.04
C ILE A 243 3.34 -12.85 -3.03
N PHE A 244 3.45 -12.33 -4.26
CA PHE A 244 4.61 -12.43 -5.16
C PHE A 244 4.58 -11.20 -6.08
N PRO A 245 5.60 -10.31 -6.10
CA PRO A 245 5.68 -9.28 -7.13
C PRO A 245 6.15 -9.96 -8.42
N LEU A 246 5.20 -10.44 -9.21
CA LEU A 246 5.47 -11.16 -10.46
C LEU A 246 4.73 -10.53 -11.64
N LEU A 247 5.51 -10.29 -12.70
CA LEU A 247 5.08 -10.10 -14.09
C LEU A 247 4.53 -8.73 -14.53
N GLU A 248 5.07 -7.63 -14.00
CA GLU A 248 5.11 -6.36 -14.76
C GLU A 248 6.50 -5.70 -14.71
N THR A 249 7.53 -6.41 -15.17
CA THR A 249 8.56 -5.74 -15.97
C THR A 249 8.25 -6.05 -17.42
N LYS A 250 7.29 -5.30 -17.99
CA LYS A 250 7.36 -5.02 -19.42
C LYS A 250 8.76 -4.49 -19.67
N GLY A 251 9.43 -5.07 -20.66
CA GLY A 251 10.74 -4.60 -21.12
C GLY A 251 10.76 -3.08 -21.17
N GLN A 252 11.57 -2.50 -20.30
CA GLN A 252 12.22 -1.25 -20.59
C GLN A 252 13.69 -1.61 -20.74
N GLU A 253 14.21 -1.14 -21.85
CA GLU A 253 15.47 -1.45 -22.52
C GLU A 253 16.71 -1.32 -21.63
#